data_AF-A0A645IEF7-F1
#
_entry.id   AF-A0A645IEF7-F1
#
_cell.length_a   1.000
_cell.length_b   1.000
_cell.length_c   1.000
_cell.angle_alpha   90.00
_cell.angle_beta   90.00
_cell.angle_gamma   90.00
#
_symmetry.space_group_name_H-M   'P 1'
#
loop_
_entity.id
_entity.type
_entity.pdbx_description
1 polymer ?
#
loop_
_entity_poly.entity_id
_entity_poly.type
_entity_poly.pdbx_seq_one_letter_code
_entity_poly.pdbx_strand_id
1 'polypeptide(L)'
;MSQQYTVCPVTTFLESGLDFPICVGWGCANNVIDAHRNAQRAIKEALLRKGSAAFIVTADNVIIGPLSSVRRISYTDSPSQQLSKLSEQLAISPLYLSKIISVLNQKGSDMLSAEELAFYLNVTTRSASRILSKLESGGAATVQYNRQLNLRGRPAKIYKILLSN
;
A
#
# COMPACT_ATOMS: atom_id res chain seq x y z
N MET A 1 -11.98 19.03 -7.28
CA MET A 1 -10.61 18.49 -7.12
C MET A 1 -10.58 17.68 -5.83
N SER A 2 -10.01 16.47 -5.83
CA SER A 2 -9.92 15.61 -4.64
C SER A 2 -9.39 16.42 -3.45
N GLN A 3 -10.19 16.60 -2.40
CA GLN A 3 -9.76 17.27 -1.17
C GLN A 3 -8.48 16.58 -0.67
N GLN A 4 -7.31 17.20 -0.89
CA GLN A 4 -6.00 16.64 -0.50
C GLN A 4 -5.74 15.18 -0.97
N TYR A 5 -6.20 14.81 -2.18
CA TYR A 5 -6.06 13.43 -2.71
C TYR A 5 -6.68 12.34 -1.82
N THR A 6 -7.73 12.67 -1.07
CA THR A 6 -8.38 11.70 -0.17
C THR A 6 -9.58 11.00 -0.79
N VAL A 7 -10.34 11.70 -1.65
CA VAL A 7 -11.62 11.26 -2.22
C VAL A 7 -11.59 11.39 -3.74
N CYS A 8 -12.20 10.43 -4.45
CA CYS A 8 -12.50 10.52 -5.88
C CYS A 8 -14.03 10.56 -6.11
N PRO A 9 -14.66 11.76 -6.16
CA PRO A 9 -16.11 11.87 -6.31
C PRO A 9 -16.65 11.25 -7.61
N VAL A 10 -15.85 11.29 -8.68
CA VAL A 10 -16.21 10.71 -9.98
C VAL A 10 -16.40 9.20 -9.86
N THR A 11 -15.52 8.50 -9.14
CA THR A 11 -15.64 7.06 -8.95
C THR A 11 -16.90 6.73 -8.15
N THR A 12 -17.17 7.46 -7.06
CA THR A 12 -18.39 7.28 -6.26
C THR A 12 -19.66 7.55 -7.08
N PHE A 13 -19.66 8.58 -7.92
CA PHE A 13 -20.77 8.88 -8.81
C PHE A 13 -21.01 7.76 -9.83
N LEU A 14 -19.96 7.28 -10.49
CA LEU A 14 -20.07 6.23 -11.50
C LEU A 14 -20.48 4.88 -10.90
N GLU A 15 -19.94 4.51 -9.74
CA GLU A 15 -20.34 3.31 -8.98
C GLU A 15 -21.83 3.31 -8.62
N SER A 16 -22.43 4.48 -8.37
CA SER A 16 -23.85 4.58 -8.03
C SER A 16 -24.80 4.32 -9.20
N GLY A 17 -24.30 4.46 -10.44
CA GLY A 17 -25.11 4.38 -11.66
C GLY A 17 -24.74 3.22 -12.60
N LEU A 18 -23.69 2.46 -12.31
CA LEU A 18 -23.19 1.38 -13.14
C LEU A 18 -23.15 0.06 -12.36
N ASP A 19 -23.48 -1.04 -13.01
CA ASP A 19 -23.54 -2.39 -12.44
C ASP A 19 -22.22 -3.17 -12.60
N PHE A 20 -21.16 -2.49 -13.03
CA PHE A 20 -19.83 -3.08 -13.20
C PHE A 20 -18.74 -2.24 -12.49
N PRO A 21 -17.60 -2.87 -12.12
CA PRO A 21 -16.50 -2.17 -11.47
C PRO A 21 -15.87 -1.06 -12.31
N ILE A 22 -15.53 0.06 -11.67
CA ILE A 22 -14.92 1.24 -12.29
C ILE A 22 -13.50 1.44 -11.77
N CYS A 23 -12.53 1.42 -12.69
CA CYS A 23 -11.15 1.74 -12.39
C CYS A 23 -10.80 3.13 -12.91
N VAL A 24 -10.26 4.00 -12.05
CA VAL A 24 -9.89 5.37 -12.41
C VAL A 24 -8.42 5.61 -12.08
N GLY A 25 -7.68 6.17 -13.02
CA GLY A 25 -6.29 6.57 -12.85
C GLY A 25 -6.11 8.06 -13.14
N TRP A 26 -5.62 8.81 -12.15
CA TRP A 26 -5.26 10.22 -12.30
C TRP A 26 -3.74 10.36 -12.38
N GLY A 27 -3.25 11.27 -13.21
CA GLY A 27 -1.83 11.56 -13.33
C GLY A 27 -1.57 13.05 -13.35
N CYS A 28 -0.67 13.50 -12.47
CA CYS A 28 -0.20 14.88 -12.40
C CYS A 28 1.24 14.96 -12.89
N ALA A 29 1.55 15.98 -13.70
CA ALA A 29 2.90 16.35 -14.10
C ALA A 29 2.88 17.77 -14.68
N ASN A 30 4.06 18.32 -14.96
CA ASN A 30 4.22 19.64 -15.58
C ASN A 30 3.98 19.64 -17.10
N ASN A 31 3.80 18.46 -17.72
CA ASN A 31 3.46 18.33 -19.13
C ASN A 31 2.45 17.19 -19.35
N VAL A 32 1.73 17.26 -20.47
CA VAL A 32 0.63 16.33 -20.80
C VAL A 32 1.12 14.88 -21.01
N ILE A 33 2.32 14.70 -21.58
CA ILE A 33 2.87 13.36 -21.88
C ILE A 33 3.14 12.60 -20.58
N ASP A 34 3.82 13.25 -19.62
CA ASP A 34 4.13 12.63 -18.34
C ASP A 34 2.89 12.53 -17.44
N ALA A 35 1.95 13.47 -17.53
CA ALA A 35 0.67 13.35 -16.83
C ALA A 35 -0.10 12.11 -17.33
N HIS A 36 -0.10 11.86 -18.65
CA HIS A 36 -0.69 10.66 -19.21
C HIS A 36 0.03 9.38 -18.76
N ARG A 37 1.38 9.36 -18.73
CA ARG A 37 2.15 8.23 -18.19
C ARG A 37 1.83 7.96 -16.72
N ASN A 38 1.68 9.02 -15.92
CA ASN A 38 1.29 8.93 -14.53
C ASN A 38 -0.14 8.39 -14.36
N ALA A 39 -1.08 8.79 -15.21
CA ALA A 39 -2.43 8.22 -15.22
C ALA A 39 -2.42 6.72 -15.60
N GLN A 40 -1.58 6.33 -16.57
CA GLN A 40 -1.34 4.92 -16.94
C GLN A 40 -0.74 4.10 -15.78
N ARG A 41 0.12 4.70 -14.95
CA ARG A 41 0.63 4.06 -13.73
C ARG A 41 -0.47 3.92 -12.68
N ALA A 42 -1.27 4.95 -12.44
CA ALA A 42 -2.39 4.91 -11.51
C ALA A 42 -3.43 3.83 -11.89
N ILE A 43 -3.84 3.78 -13.16
CA ILE A 43 -4.86 2.82 -13.61
C ILE A 43 -4.38 1.36 -13.47
N LYS A 44 -3.09 1.09 -13.67
CA LYS A 44 -2.51 -0.24 -13.43
C LYS A 44 -2.71 -0.68 -11.98
N GLU A 45 -2.51 0.21 -11.01
CA GLU A 45 -2.74 -0.10 -9.59
C GLU A 45 -4.24 -0.27 -9.27
N ALA A 46 -5.12 0.50 -9.92
CA ALA A 46 -6.57 0.31 -9.79
C ALA A 46 -7.02 -1.07 -10.28
N LEU A 47 -6.50 -1.53 -11.43
CA LEU A 47 -6.83 -2.82 -12.03
C LEU A 47 -6.36 -4.03 -11.20
N LEU A 48 -5.39 -3.85 -10.29
CA LEU A 48 -4.97 -4.91 -9.36
C LEU A 48 -5.94 -5.08 -8.18
N ARG A 49 -6.93 -4.19 -8.02
CA ARG A 49 -7.94 -4.29 -6.96
C ARG A 49 -9.11 -5.16 -7.41
N LYS A 50 -9.76 -5.78 -6.42
CA LYS A 50 -11.04 -6.44 -6.63
C LYS A 50 -12.13 -5.39 -6.52
N GLY A 51 -12.89 -5.19 -7.59
CA GLY A 51 -13.92 -4.15 -7.65
C GLY A 51 -13.37 -2.80 -8.06
N SER A 52 -14.17 -1.77 -7.87
CA SER A 52 -13.84 -0.41 -8.26
C SER A 52 -12.71 0.17 -7.42
N ALA A 53 -11.85 0.96 -8.05
CA ALA A 53 -10.74 1.61 -7.38
C ALA A 53 -10.30 2.85 -8.15
N ALA A 54 -9.86 3.86 -7.40
CA ALA A 54 -9.25 5.05 -7.97
C ALA A 54 -7.86 5.26 -7.38
N PHE A 55 -6.91 5.63 -8.23
CA PHE A 55 -5.55 5.97 -7.83
C PHE A 55 -5.13 7.28 -8.48
N ILE A 56 -4.17 7.95 -7.86
CA ILE A 56 -3.49 9.11 -8.44
C ILE A 56 -1.99 8.94 -8.34
N VAL A 57 -1.27 9.36 -9.38
CA VAL A 57 0.18 9.57 -9.31
C VAL A 57 0.45 11.08 -9.38
N THR A 58 1.12 11.61 -8.36
CA THR A 58 1.46 13.03 -8.25
C THR A 58 2.64 13.41 -9.15
N ALA A 59 2.89 14.71 -9.31
CA ALA A 59 4.04 15.21 -10.06
C ALA A 59 5.39 14.76 -9.45
N ASP A 60 5.41 14.51 -8.13
CA ASP A 60 6.57 14.01 -7.39
C ASP A 60 6.72 12.48 -7.44
N ASN A 61 6.04 11.81 -8.39
CA ASN A 61 6.03 10.35 -8.57
C ASN A 61 5.48 9.56 -7.37
N VAL A 62 4.63 10.18 -6.54
CA VAL A 62 3.96 9.50 -5.42
C VAL A 62 2.66 8.89 -5.90
N ILE A 63 2.49 7.58 -5.68
CA ILE A 63 1.27 6.83 -5.95
C ILE A 63 0.41 6.85 -4.69
N ILE A 64 -0.83 7.34 -4.82
CA ILE A 64 -1.79 7.44 -3.72
C ILE A 64 -3.06 6.68 -4.09
N GLY A 65 -3.46 5.74 -3.24
CA GLY A 65 -4.73 5.05 -3.37
C GLY A 65 -4.84 3.76 -2.55
N PRO A 66 -5.99 3.07 -2.61
CA PRO A 66 -7.19 3.49 -3.33
C PRO A 66 -7.80 4.75 -2.71
N LEU A 67 -8.23 5.70 -3.53
CA LEU A 67 -8.93 6.91 -3.08
C LEU A 67 -10.30 6.52 -2.53
N SER A 68 -10.85 7.33 -1.62
CA SER A 68 -12.11 7.04 -0.92
C SER A 68 -12.10 5.71 -0.13
N SER A 69 -10.91 5.19 0.23
CA SER A 69 -10.76 3.94 0.97
C SER A 69 -9.98 4.13 2.27
N VAL A 70 -10.37 3.42 3.32
CA VAL A 70 -9.59 3.29 4.57
C VAL A 70 -8.25 2.56 4.36
N ARG A 71 -8.11 1.85 3.23
CA ARG A 71 -6.88 1.16 2.82
C ARG A 71 -5.91 2.07 2.07
N ARG A 72 -6.21 3.36 1.95
CA ARG A 72 -5.39 4.32 1.20
C ARG A 72 -4.00 4.38 1.80
N ILE A 73 -3.01 4.22 0.93
CA ILE A 73 -1.59 4.39 1.23
C ILE A 73 -0.96 5.31 0.19
N SER A 74 0.20 5.86 0.52
CA SER A 74 0.98 6.79 -0.30
C SER A 74 2.43 6.30 -0.39
N TYR A 75 2.84 5.80 -1.56
CA TYR A 75 4.14 5.13 -1.75
C TYR A 75 4.76 5.53 -3.10
N THR A 76 6.00 5.11 -3.34
CA THR A 76 6.70 5.35 -4.61
C THR A 76 7.23 4.04 -5.17
N ASP A 77 7.22 3.91 -6.50
CA ASP A 77 7.91 2.85 -7.24
C ASP A 77 9.34 3.25 -7.63
N SER A 78 9.77 4.45 -7.20
CA SER A 78 11.11 5.02 -7.38
C SER A 78 11.82 5.06 -6.02
N PRO A 79 12.31 3.90 -5.52
CA PRO A 79 12.90 3.78 -4.19
C PRO A 79 14.21 4.58 -4.04
N SER A 80 14.50 5.03 -2.82
CA SER A 80 15.81 5.59 -2.48
C SER A 80 16.91 4.53 -2.59
N GLN A 81 18.17 4.96 -2.73
CA GLN A 81 19.30 4.02 -2.78
C GLN A 81 19.40 3.16 -1.52
N GLN A 82 19.06 3.71 -0.35
CA GLN A 82 19.01 2.97 0.91
C GLN A 82 17.94 1.87 0.88
N LEU A 83 16.73 2.19 0.41
CA LEU A 83 15.64 1.22 0.31
C LEU A 83 15.94 0.13 -0.72
N SER A 84 16.63 0.46 -1.81
CA SER A 84 17.08 -0.49 -2.82
C SER A 84 18.11 -1.49 -2.26
N LYS A 85 19.12 -1.00 -1.52
CA LYS A 85 20.10 -1.87 -0.84
C LYS A 85 19.41 -2.82 0.15
N LEU A 86 18.45 -2.31 0.91
CA LEU A 86 17.71 -3.12 1.86
C LEU A 86 16.84 -4.18 1.16
N SER A 87 16.21 -3.83 0.03
CA SER A 87 15.47 -4.76 -0.81
C SER A 87 16.32 -5.96 -1.24
N GLU A 88 17.56 -5.73 -1.68
CA GLU A 88 18.50 -6.77 -2.07
C GLU A 88 18.84 -7.69 -0.88
N GLN A 89 19.18 -7.12 0.27
CA GLN A 89 19.51 -7.88 1.49
C GLN A 89 18.36 -8.75 1.98
N LEU A 90 17.12 -8.26 1.89
CA LEU A 90 15.94 -8.95 2.40
C LEU A 90 15.26 -9.86 1.36
N ALA A 91 15.67 -9.79 0.09
CA ALA A 91 14.98 -10.41 -1.03
C ALA A 91 13.47 -10.09 -1.06
N ILE A 92 13.12 -8.82 -0.81
CA ILE A 92 11.78 -8.23 -0.89
C ILE A 92 11.86 -7.08 -1.88
N SER A 93 10.94 -6.97 -2.83
CA SER A 93 11.06 -5.91 -3.84
C SER A 93 10.95 -4.50 -3.22
N PRO A 94 11.62 -3.49 -3.80
CA PRO A 94 11.61 -2.14 -3.24
C PRO A 94 10.21 -1.54 -3.15
N LEU A 95 9.34 -1.87 -4.13
CA LEU A 95 7.94 -1.47 -4.13
C LEU A 95 7.19 -1.99 -2.89
N TYR A 96 7.40 -3.25 -2.51
CA TYR A 96 6.76 -3.79 -1.32
C TYR A 96 7.31 -3.15 -0.04
N LEU A 97 8.61 -2.86 0.03
CA LEU A 97 9.16 -2.12 1.16
C LEU A 97 8.57 -0.71 1.27
N SER A 98 8.45 0.02 0.16
CA SER A 98 7.80 1.34 0.13
C SER A 98 6.33 1.26 0.57
N LYS A 99 5.60 0.26 0.09
CA LYS A 99 4.21 -0.01 0.51
C LYS A 99 4.12 -0.30 2.02
N ILE A 100 5.04 -1.09 2.59
CA ILE A 100 5.06 -1.40 4.03
C ILE A 100 5.31 -0.14 4.85
N ILE A 101 6.32 0.66 4.50
CA ILE A 101 6.60 1.95 5.16
C ILE A 101 5.36 2.85 5.12
N SER A 102 4.68 2.91 3.97
CA SER A 102 3.46 3.68 3.82
C SER A 102 2.32 3.20 4.74
N VAL A 103 2.16 1.89 4.91
CA VAL A 103 1.19 1.31 5.84
C VAL A 103 1.51 1.70 7.29
N LEU A 104 2.78 1.64 7.69
CA LEU A 104 3.21 2.04 9.04
C LEU A 104 2.89 3.52 9.31
N ASN A 105 3.19 4.39 8.34
CA ASN A 105 2.90 5.82 8.42
C ASN A 105 1.39 6.07 8.51
N GLN A 106 0.58 5.39 7.69
CA GLN A 106 -0.88 5.51 7.72
C GLN A 106 -1.49 5.03 9.04
N LYS A 107 -0.89 4.01 9.67
CA LYS A 107 -1.30 3.47 10.98
C LYS A 107 -0.80 4.33 12.16
N GLY A 108 0.29 5.07 11.99
CA GLY A 108 0.97 5.80 13.08
C GLY A 108 1.63 4.86 14.09
N SER A 109 2.06 3.68 13.67
CA SER A 109 2.67 2.66 14.54
C SER A 109 3.69 1.84 13.76
N ASP A 110 4.76 1.43 14.44
CA ASP A 110 5.80 0.53 13.94
C ASP A 110 5.40 -0.97 14.04
N MET A 111 4.19 -1.28 14.52
CA MET A 111 3.71 -2.65 14.70
C MET A 111 2.77 -3.07 13.57
N LEU A 112 2.94 -4.30 13.09
CA LEU A 112 2.06 -4.91 12.09
C LEU A 112 1.81 -6.40 12.36
N SER A 113 0.55 -6.79 12.27
CA SER A 113 0.15 -8.19 12.07
C SER A 113 0.07 -8.53 10.57
N ALA A 114 0.07 -9.84 10.26
CA ALA A 114 -0.14 -10.30 8.89
C ALA A 114 -1.53 -9.94 8.35
N GLU A 115 -2.53 -9.86 9.22
CA GLU A 115 -3.91 -9.49 8.88
C GLU A 115 -4.01 -8.01 8.49
N GLU A 116 -3.39 -7.13 9.26
CA GLU A 116 -3.33 -5.69 8.94
C GLU A 116 -2.58 -5.45 7.64
N LEU A 117 -1.40 -6.06 7.46
CA LEU A 117 -0.64 -5.89 6.23
C LEU A 117 -1.40 -6.41 5.01
N ALA A 118 -2.08 -7.56 5.14
CA ALA A 118 -2.94 -8.11 4.10
C ALA A 118 -4.11 -7.18 3.76
N PHE A 119 -4.74 -6.59 4.78
CA PHE A 119 -5.83 -5.65 4.63
C PHE A 119 -5.42 -4.43 3.80
N TYR A 120 -4.35 -3.73 4.19
CA TYR A 120 -3.91 -2.51 3.49
C TYR A 120 -3.39 -2.81 2.07
N LEU A 121 -2.55 -3.83 1.91
CA LEU A 121 -1.95 -4.15 0.61
C LEU A 121 -2.87 -4.93 -0.32
N ASN A 122 -4.06 -5.33 0.15
CA ASN A 122 -5.02 -6.15 -0.59
C ASN A 122 -4.38 -7.45 -1.13
N VAL A 123 -3.63 -8.12 -0.26
CA VAL A 123 -3.01 -9.43 -0.53
C VAL A 123 -3.57 -10.48 0.41
N THR A 124 -3.25 -11.75 0.20
CA THR A 124 -3.63 -12.80 1.15
C THR A 124 -2.85 -12.67 2.45
N THR A 125 -3.43 -13.11 3.55
CA THR A 125 -2.76 -13.22 4.85
C THR A 125 -1.50 -14.07 4.76
N ARG A 126 -1.51 -15.15 3.95
CA ARG A 126 -0.34 -15.98 3.68
C ARG A 126 0.80 -15.20 3.01
N SER A 127 0.48 -14.38 2.00
CA SER A 127 1.48 -13.52 1.34
C SER A 127 2.05 -12.50 2.31
N ALA A 128 1.20 -11.85 3.11
CA ALA A 128 1.62 -10.91 4.13
C ALA A 128 2.51 -11.56 5.21
N SER A 129 2.13 -12.75 5.71
CA SER A 129 2.95 -13.50 6.66
C SER A 129 4.32 -13.82 6.09
N ARG A 130 4.41 -14.25 4.82
CA ARG A 130 5.70 -14.54 4.17
C ARG A 130 6.59 -13.30 4.08
N ILE A 131 6.02 -12.13 3.80
CA ILE A 131 6.75 -10.86 3.77
C ILE A 131 7.28 -10.50 5.17
N LEU A 132 6.42 -10.59 6.19
CA LEU A 132 6.82 -10.29 7.58
C LEU A 132 7.88 -11.26 8.10
N SER A 133 7.79 -12.56 7.76
CA SER A 133 8.83 -13.53 8.10
C SER A 133 10.16 -13.23 7.42
N LYS A 134 10.16 -12.73 6.18
CA LYS A 134 11.40 -12.29 5.51
C LYS A 134 12.03 -11.08 6.19
N LEU A 135 11.20 -10.11 6.59
CA LEU A 135 11.66 -8.96 7.36
C LEU A 135 12.29 -9.41 8.69
N GLU A 136 11.63 -10.33 9.41
CA GLU A 136 12.14 -10.91 10.65
C GLU A 136 13.47 -11.64 10.44
N SER A 137 13.55 -12.56 9.47
CA SER A 137 14.78 -13.32 9.21
C SER A 137 15.94 -12.45 8.74
N GLY A 138 15.64 -11.32 8.09
CA GLY A 138 16.64 -10.35 7.65
C GLY A 138 16.96 -9.27 8.67
N GLY A 139 16.47 -9.37 9.91
CA GLY A 139 16.74 -8.41 10.98
C GLY A 139 16.00 -7.07 10.86
N ALA A 140 15.09 -6.93 9.90
CA ALA A 140 14.27 -5.72 9.68
C ALA A 140 12.94 -5.74 10.44
N ALA A 141 12.65 -6.80 11.22
CA ALA A 141 11.54 -6.87 12.14
C ALA A 141 11.84 -7.78 13.32
N THR A 142 11.12 -7.60 14.42
CA THR A 142 11.13 -8.50 15.59
C THR A 142 9.71 -8.93 15.93
N VAL A 143 9.50 -10.17 16.37
CA VAL A 143 8.19 -10.63 16.82
C VAL A 143 7.98 -10.19 18.27
N GLN A 144 6.92 -9.42 18.49
CA GLN A 144 6.40 -9.09 19.80
C GLN A 144 5.23 -10.04 20.08
N TYR A 145 5.40 -10.94 21.06
CA TYR A 145 4.28 -11.73 21.56
C TYR A 145 3.51 -10.87 22.55
N ASN A 146 2.50 -10.13 22.09
CA ASN A 146 1.62 -9.41 23.00
C ASN A 146 0.21 -10.03 23.05
N ARG A 147 -0.36 -9.99 24.26
CA ARG A 147 -1.47 -10.79 24.77
C ARG A 147 -2.73 -10.81 23.88
N GLN A 148 -3.37 -11.98 23.90
CA GLN A 148 -4.67 -12.31 23.32
C GLN A 148 -5.70 -11.19 23.43
N LEU A 149 -6.36 -10.86 22.30
CA LEU A 149 -7.64 -10.15 22.31
C LEU A 149 -8.85 -11.04 21.98
N ASN A 150 -8.67 -12.32 21.60
CA ASN A 150 -9.80 -13.23 21.37
C ASN A 150 -9.48 -14.70 21.71
N LEU A 151 -10.40 -15.35 22.41
CA LEU A 151 -10.29 -16.65 23.10
C LEU A 151 -10.34 -17.91 22.20
N ARG A 152 -10.12 -17.80 20.88
CA ARG A 152 -10.06 -18.97 19.98
C ARG A 152 -9.05 -18.79 18.85
N GLY A 153 -8.13 -19.74 18.70
CA GLY A 153 -7.12 -19.79 17.64
C GLY A 153 -5.67 -19.67 18.13
N ARG A 154 -4.71 -19.88 17.22
CA ARG A 154 -3.29 -19.61 17.48
C ARG A 154 -3.10 -18.08 17.58
N PRO A 155 -2.41 -17.55 18.60
CA PRO A 155 -2.16 -16.11 18.70
C PRO A 155 -1.53 -15.56 17.41
N ALA A 156 -2.08 -14.47 16.89
CA ALA A 156 -1.51 -13.79 15.73
C ALA A 156 -0.15 -13.18 16.13
N LYS A 157 0.89 -13.44 15.33
CA LYS A 157 2.19 -12.79 15.51
C LYS A 157 2.05 -11.30 15.20
N ILE A 158 2.51 -10.46 16.11
CA ILE A 158 2.68 -9.02 15.89
C ILE A 158 4.17 -8.76 15.66
N TYR A 159 4.49 -8.06 14.59
CA TYR A 159 5.84 -7.71 14.21
C TYR A 159 6.09 -6.24 14.51
N LYS A 160 7.15 -5.93 15.28
CA LYS A 160 7.71 -4.58 15.34
C LYS A 160 8.68 -4.41 14.17
N ILE A 161 8.35 -3.54 13.25
CA ILE A 161 9.12 -3.25 12.05
C ILE A 161 10.22 -2.24 12.37
N LEU A 162 11.43 -2.51 11.90
CA LEU A 162 12.64 -1.72 12.17
C LEU A 162 13.11 -0.96 10.93
N LEU A 163 12.20 -0.72 9.97
CA LEU A 163 12.49 0.06 8.77
C LEU A 163 12.56 1.54 9.16
N SER A 164 13.74 2.15 9.05
CA SER A 164 13.90 3.59 9.12
C SER A 164 13.56 4.23 7.77
N ASN A 165 12.88 5.39 7.81
CA ASN A 165 12.76 6.30 6.67
C ASN A 165 14.09 6.96 6.36
#